data_AF-A0A1H7DXM5-F1
#
_entry.id   AF-A0A1H7DXM5-F1
#
_cell.length_a   1.000
_cell.length_b   1.000
_cell.length_c   1.000
_cell.angle_alpha   90.00
_cell.angle_beta   90.00
_cell.angle_gamma   90.00
#
_symmetry.space_group_name_H-M   'P 1'
#
loop_
_entity.id
_entity.type
_entity.pdbx_description
1 polymer ?
#
loop_
_entity_poly.entity_id
_entity_poly.type
_entity_poly.pdbx_seq_one_letter_code
_entity_poly.pdbx_strand_id
1 'polypeptide(L)'
;MPNIPMGFRPFLHPLHGLLLASPVALFTFALLTDITYLQTAEIQWSNFSSWLIVGALLTGGMLLVWSIILAIAARRRAHRQPSSIYAGLIAIMWIAGLVNAFQHSQDG
;
A
#
# COMPACT_ATOMS: atom_id res chain seq x y z
N MET A 1 35.63 -26.71 -6.20
CA MET A 1 34.55 -25.90 -6.81
C MET A 1 34.01 -24.98 -5.73
N PRO A 2 33.92 -23.65 -5.93
CA PRO A 2 33.30 -22.78 -4.94
C PRO A 2 31.78 -22.95 -5.00
N ASN A 3 31.18 -23.30 -3.86
CA ASN A 3 29.73 -23.29 -3.69
C ASN A 3 29.28 -21.82 -3.67
N ILE A 4 28.58 -21.38 -4.71
CA ILE A 4 27.87 -20.10 -4.70
C ILE A 4 26.53 -20.36 -4.01
N PRO A 5 26.30 -19.93 -2.75
CA PRO A 5 24.95 -19.88 -2.25
C PRO A 5 24.23 -18.75 -3.00
N MET A 6 23.52 -19.08 -4.07
CA MET A 6 22.42 -18.25 -4.59
C MET A 6 21.22 -18.33 -3.64
N GLY A 7 21.46 -17.98 -2.38
CA GLY A 7 20.38 -17.65 -1.48
C GLY A 7 19.84 -16.31 -1.92
N PHE A 8 18.79 -16.31 -2.74
CA PHE A 8 17.84 -15.20 -2.75
C PHE A 8 17.38 -15.06 -1.31
N ARG A 9 18.04 -14.19 -0.54
CA ARG A 9 17.50 -13.71 0.72
C ARG A 9 16.30 -12.88 0.29
N PRO A 10 15.05 -13.31 0.54
CA PRO A 10 13.93 -12.42 0.31
C PRO A 10 14.17 -11.27 1.28
N PHE A 11 14.57 -10.11 0.76
CA PHE A 11 14.80 -8.91 1.56
C PHE A 11 13.53 -8.48 2.33
N LEU A 12 12.38 -9.06 1.96
CA LEU A 12 11.09 -8.96 2.62
C LEU A 12 10.46 -10.36 2.75
N HIS A 13 9.86 -10.65 3.90
CA HIS A 13 9.05 -11.85 4.10
C HIS A 13 8.01 -11.94 2.95
N PRO A 14 7.84 -13.07 2.25
CA PRO A 14 6.98 -13.17 1.06
C PRO A 14 5.56 -12.61 1.27
N LEU A 15 5.02 -12.81 2.48
CA LEU A 15 3.74 -12.24 2.92
C LEU A 15 3.73 -10.70 2.89
N HIS A 16 4.82 -10.04 3.31
CA HIS A 16 4.94 -8.59 3.28
C HIS A 16 4.97 -8.04 1.84
N GLY A 17 5.61 -8.78 0.92
CA GLY A 17 5.57 -8.44 -0.51
C GLY A 17 4.17 -8.54 -1.10
N LEU A 18 3.44 -9.62 -0.75
CA LEU A 18 2.06 -9.84 -1.19
C LEU A 18 1.10 -8.78 -0.61
N LEU A 19 1.25 -8.46 0.68
CA LEU A 19 0.49 -7.41 1.37
C LEU A 19 0.75 -6.02 0.79
N LEU A 20 1.89 -5.80 0.11
CA LEU A 20 2.20 -4.53 -0.53
C LEU A 20 1.71 -4.47 -1.98
N ALA A 21 1.74 -5.59 -2.70
CA ALA A 21 1.19 -5.69 -4.04
C ALA A 21 -0.32 -5.36 -4.07
N SER A 22 -1.06 -5.77 -3.04
CA SER A 22 -2.51 -5.51 -2.94
C SER A 22 -2.87 -4.02 -2.96
N PRO A 23 -2.43 -3.16 -2.01
CA PRO A 23 -2.79 -1.75 -2.01
C PRO A 23 -2.20 -1.00 -3.20
N VAL A 24 -1.06 -1.43 -3.75
CA VAL A 24 -0.50 -0.86 -5.00
C VAL A 24 -1.44 -1.11 -6.17
N ALA A 25 -1.87 -2.36 -6.37
CA ALA A 25 -2.79 -2.71 -7.45
C ALA A 25 -4.15 -2.00 -7.28
N LEU A 26 -4.70 -2.00 -6.06
CA LEU A 26 -6.01 -1.43 -5.77
C LEU A 26 -6.06 0.09 -5.94
N PHE A 27 -5.07 0.84 -5.43
CA PHE A 27 -5.03 2.29 -5.66
C PHE A 27 -4.78 2.64 -7.13
N THR A 28 -3.96 1.85 -7.84
CA THR A 28 -3.72 2.08 -9.28
C THR A 28 -5.01 1.87 -10.08
N PHE A 29 -5.78 0.83 -9.76
CA PHE A 29 -7.06 0.57 -10.41
C PHE A 29 -8.11 1.62 -10.03
N ALA A 30 -8.14 2.06 -8.76
CA ALA A 30 -9.05 3.13 -8.31
C ALA A 30 -8.81 4.42 -9.11
N LEU A 31 -7.54 4.81 -9.28
CA LEU A 31 -7.17 5.98 -10.08
C LEU A 31 -7.55 5.82 -11.55
N LEU A 32 -7.41 4.62 -12.12
CA LEU A 32 -7.86 4.35 -13.48
C LEU A 32 -9.38 4.53 -13.60
N THR A 33 -10.13 4.04 -12.62
CA THR A 33 -11.60 4.13 -12.61
C THR A 33 -12.10 5.55 -12.34
N ASP A 34 -11.37 6.34 -11.56
CA ASP A 34 -11.64 7.78 -11.40
C ASP A 34 -11.44 8.52 -12.72
N ILE A 35 -10.38 8.20 -13.47
CA ILE A 35 -10.15 8.79 -14.79
C ILE A 35 -11.28 8.43 -15.76
N THR A 36 -11.73 7.17 -15.77
CA THR A 36 -12.87 6.77 -16.63
C THR A 36 -14.16 7.47 -16.21
N TYR A 37 -14.39 7.69 -14.90
CA TYR A 37 -15.50 8.51 -14.42
C TYR A 37 -15.42 9.94 -14.96
N LEU A 38 -14.26 10.60 -14.88
CA LEU A 38 -14.08 11.96 -15.41
C LEU A 38 -14.33 12.06 -16.91
N GLN A 39 -14.09 10.98 -17.66
CA GLN A 39 -14.30 10.92 -19.11
C GLN A 39 -15.75 10.59 -19.52
N THR A 40 -16.46 9.79 -18.71
CA THR A 40 -17.78 9.24 -19.10
C THR A 40 -18.94 9.79 -18.27
N ALA A 41 -18.66 10.39 -17.11
CA ALA A 41 -19.64 10.83 -16.10
C ALA A 41 -20.59 9.72 -15.60
N GLU A 42 -20.23 8.45 -15.78
CA GLU A 42 -21.04 7.30 -15.35
C GLU A 42 -20.79 6.97 -13.87
N ILE A 43 -21.84 7.03 -13.04
CA ILE A 43 -21.74 6.85 -11.58
C ILE A 43 -21.27 5.44 -11.16
N GLN A 44 -21.39 4.45 -12.05
CA GLN A 44 -20.89 3.09 -11.81
C GLN A 44 -19.36 3.07 -11.59
N TRP A 45 -18.61 3.89 -12.33
CA TRP A 45 -17.16 3.99 -12.16
C TRP A 45 -16.79 4.58 -10.81
N SER A 46 -17.53 5.61 -10.38
CA SER A 46 -17.37 6.22 -9.07
C SER A 46 -17.64 5.22 -7.95
N ASN A 47 -18.72 4.43 -8.05
CA ASN A 47 -19.01 3.37 -7.07
C ASN A 47 -17.92 2.28 -7.06
N PHE A 48 -17.40 1.88 -8.22
CA PHE A 48 -16.34 0.89 -8.29
C PHE A 48 -15.03 1.39 -7.65
N SER A 49 -14.66 2.66 -7.90
CA SER A 49 -13.51 3.30 -7.28
C SER A 49 -13.61 3.33 -5.75
N SER A 50 -14.79 3.68 -5.21
CA SER A 50 -14.98 3.72 -3.75
C SER A 50 -14.72 2.37 -3.07
N TRP A 51 -15.20 1.26 -3.66
CA TRP A 51 -14.92 -0.09 -3.15
C TRP A 51 -13.44 -0.47 -3.27
N LEU A 52 -12.77 -0.09 -4.37
CA LEU A 52 -11.33 -0.33 -4.55
C LEU A 52 -10.50 0.42 -3.50
N ILE A 53 -10.84 1.68 -3.22
CA ILE A 53 -10.17 2.51 -2.21
C ILE A 53 -10.35 1.91 -0.82
N VAL A 54 -11.57 1.48 -0.46
CA VAL A 54 -11.82 0.80 0.82
C VAL A 54 -10.97 -0.46 0.95
N GLY A 55 -10.94 -1.30 -0.10
CA GLY A 55 -10.08 -2.48 -0.13
C GLY A 55 -8.59 -2.14 0.06
N ALA A 56 -8.11 -1.09 -0.63
CA ALA A 56 -6.73 -0.64 -0.54
C ALA A 56 -6.38 -0.10 0.85
N LEU A 57 -7.30 0.60 1.50
CA LEU A 57 -7.12 1.13 2.85
C LEU A 57 -7.06 0.02 3.91
N LEU A 58 -7.89 -1.02 3.77
CA LEU A 58 -7.88 -2.18 4.66
C LEU A 58 -6.55 -2.92 4.58
N THR A 59 -6.12 -3.30 3.37
CA THR A 59 -4.87 -4.06 3.19
C THR A 59 -3.64 -3.18 3.44
N GLY A 60 -3.67 -1.93 3.00
CA GLY A 60 -2.62 -0.94 3.27
C GLY A 60 -2.50 -0.59 4.75
N GLY A 61 -3.60 -0.54 5.50
CA GLY A 61 -3.60 -0.31 6.95
C GLY A 61 -2.95 -1.47 7.71
N MET A 62 -3.25 -2.71 7.34
CA MET A 62 -2.59 -3.90 7.90
C MET A 62 -1.08 -3.88 7.61
N LEU A 63 -0.70 -3.55 6.39
CA LEU A 63 0.70 -3.40 5.99
C LEU A 63 1.41 -2.28 6.79
N LEU A 64 0.74 -1.14 6.98
CA LEU A 64 1.29 -0.01 7.74
C LEU A 64 1.56 -0.41 9.19
N VAL A 65 0.59 -1.03 9.87
CA VAL A 65 0.75 -1.51 11.25
C VAL A 65 1.92 -2.51 11.33
N TRP A 66 1.99 -3.46 10.41
CA TRP A 66 3.09 -4.43 10.36
C TRP A 66 4.45 -3.74 10.16
N SER A 67 4.53 -2.76 9.26
CA SER A 67 5.75 -1.99 8.99
C SER A 67 6.23 -1.20 10.21
N ILE A 68 5.30 -0.64 10.99
CA ILE A 68 5.59 0.09 12.23
C ILE A 68 6.13 -0.85 13.31
N ILE A 69 5.51 -2.03 13.47
CA ILE A 69 5.98 -3.06 14.42
C ILE A 69 7.42 -3.47 14.08
N LEU A 70 7.70 -3.74 12.80
CA LEU A 70 9.05 -4.07 12.34
C LEU A 70 10.04 -2.91 12.58
N ALA A 71 9.64 -1.67 12.31
CA ALA A 71 10.49 -0.50 12.54
C ALA A 71 10.83 -0.29 14.02
N ILE A 72 9.86 -0.49 14.93
CA ILE A 72 10.07 -0.42 16.38
C ILE A 72 10.98 -1.57 16.85
N ALA A 73 10.76 -2.78 16.36
CA ALA A 73 11.60 -3.94 16.68
C ALA A 73 13.04 -3.75 16.17
N ALA A 74 13.20 -3.19 14.96
CA ALA A 74 14.49 -2.85 14.37
C ALA A 74 15.21 -1.76 15.15
N ARG A 75 14.53 -0.72 15.67
CA ARG A 75 15.17 0.31 16.51
C ARG A 75 15.79 -0.23 17.80
N ARG A 76 15.28 -1.34 18.35
CA ARG A 76 15.83 -1.95 19.59
C ARG A 76 17.14 -2.71 19.36
N ARG A 77 17.42 -3.14 18.12
CA ARG A 77 18.71 -3.71 17.73
C ARG A 77 19.48 -2.58 17.04
N ALA A 78 20.66 -2.18 17.51
CA ALA A 78 21.39 -0.98 17.08
C ALA A 78 21.81 -0.90 15.59
N HIS A 79 21.17 -1.64 14.67
CA HIS A 79 21.31 -1.50 13.23
C HIS A 79 20.28 -0.53 12.66
N ARG A 80 20.73 0.70 12.38
CA ARG A 80 20.05 1.68 11.54
C ARG A 80 19.93 1.15 10.10
N GLN A 81 18.94 0.30 9.85
CA GLN A 81 18.52 -0.08 8.50
C GLN A 81 17.62 1.04 7.92
N PRO A 82 17.59 1.25 6.59
CA PRO A 82 16.72 2.22 5.89
C PRO A 82 15.20 1.95 5.99
N SER A 83 14.77 1.18 7.00
CA SER A 83 13.39 0.76 7.27
C SER A 83 12.45 1.94 7.56
N SER A 84 12.95 3.08 8.05
CA SER A 84 12.13 4.25 8.34
C SER A 84 11.62 4.95 7.08
N ILE A 85 12.42 4.98 6.01
CA ILE A 85 12.03 5.59 4.73
C ILE A 85 10.89 4.76 4.11
N TYR A 86 11.03 3.44 4.14
CA TYR A 86 10.03 2.51 3.63
C TYR A 86 8.68 2.63 4.37
N ALA A 87 8.71 2.67 5.71
CA ALA A 87 7.50 2.89 6.50
C ALA A 87 6.87 4.27 6.20
N GLY A 88 7.70 5.30 5.99
CA GLY A 88 7.24 6.62 5.59
C GLY A 88 6.52 6.62 4.23
N LEU A 89 7.06 5.92 3.23
CA LEU A 89 6.44 5.80 1.90
C LEU A 89 5.08 5.09 1.98
N ILE A 90 4.99 4.01 2.75
CA ILE A 90 3.71 3.30 2.98
C ILE A 90 2.70 4.24 3.66
N ALA A 91 3.13 5.01 4.65
CA ALA A 91 2.27 5.97 5.33
C ALA A 91 1.73 7.06 4.37
N ILE A 92 2.60 7.64 3.53
CA ILE A 92 2.20 8.65 2.53
C ILE A 92 1.17 8.08 1.57
N MET A 93 1.43 6.89 1.01
CA MET A 93 0.50 6.19 0.12
C MET A 93 -0.85 5.94 0.79
N TRP A 94 -0.83 5.49 2.05
CA TRP A 94 -2.05 5.21 2.80
C TRP A 94 -2.87 6.48 3.09
N ILE A 95 -2.20 7.57 3.50
CA ILE A 95 -2.84 8.87 3.73
C ILE A 95 -3.46 9.42 2.45
N ALA A 96 -2.78 9.31 1.30
CA ALA A 96 -3.34 9.75 0.02
C ALA A 96 -4.63 8.99 -0.33
N GLY A 97 -4.65 7.68 -0.10
CA GLY A 97 -5.86 6.88 -0.23
C GLY A 97 -6.98 7.28 0.72
N LEU A 98 -6.64 7.66 1.95
CA LEU A 98 -7.60 8.10 2.97
C LEU A 98 -8.27 9.41 2.57
N VAL A 99 -7.48 10.35 2.04
CA VAL A 99 -7.99 11.62 1.50
C VAL A 99 -8.94 11.37 0.33
N ASN A 100 -8.59 10.43 -0.58
CA ASN A 100 -9.48 10.05 -1.68
C ASN A 100 -10.81 9.48 -1.14
N ALA A 101 -10.77 8.56 -0.16
CA ALA A 101 -11.99 8.04 0.46
C ALA A 101 -12.88 9.14 1.06
N PHE A 102 -12.28 10.16 1.70
CA PHE A 102 -13.03 11.29 2.23
C PHE A 102 -13.65 12.16 1.15
N GLN A 103 -12.94 12.40 0.04
CA GLN A 103 -13.47 13.10 -1.13
C GLN A 103 -14.73 12.37 -1.66
N HIS A 104 -14.62 11.05 -1.83
CA HIS A 104 -15.73 10.21 -2.27
C HIS A 104 -16.92 10.20 -1.31
N SER A 105 -16.66 10.33 0.00
CA SER A 105 -17.72 10.44 1.01
C SER A 105 -18.42 11.80 1.04
N GLN A 106 -17.74 12.85 0.53
CA GLN A 106 -18.27 14.20 0.50
C GLN A 106 -19.05 14.49 -0.80
N ASP A 107 -18.67 13.83 -1.90
CA ASP A 107 -19.33 13.95 -3.20
C ASP A 107 -20.59 13.03 -3.32
N GLY A 108 -20.91 12.27 -2.26
CA GLY A 108 -22.04 11.33 -2.19
C GLY A 108 -23.32 11.89 -1.57
#